data_AF-A0A412BDY1-F1
#
_entry.id   AF-A0A412BDY1-F1
#
_cell.length_a   1.000
_cell.length_b   1.000
_cell.length_c   1.000
_cell.angle_alpha   90.00
_cell.angle_beta   90.00
_cell.angle_gamma   90.00
#
_symmetry.space_group_name_H-M   'P 1'
#
loop_
_entity.id
_entity.type
_entity.pdbx_description
1 polymer ?
#
loop_
_entity_poly.entity_id
_entity_poly.type
_entity_poly.pdbx_seq_one_letter_code
_entity_poly.pdbx_strand_id
1 'polypeptide(L)'
;MSRLARIIDKAFRWFPMFREMLRMEKFCAMLGFSKEMTESLIVKKEALKCSGKIYSEQHRRNFDIKDDILRVENDPDDESRLNLTINRKPIADWFREQWHRLRYGARVPQQEERKSRGFKL
;
A
#
# COMPACT_ATOMS: atom_id res chain seq x y z
N MET A 1 -10.29 -27.87 15.97
CA MET A 1 -9.60 -27.30 14.79
C MET A 1 -9.39 -28.40 13.75
N SER A 2 -9.58 -28.12 12.46
CA SER A 2 -9.34 -29.09 11.38
C SER A 2 -7.85 -29.37 11.17
N ARG A 3 -7.51 -30.50 10.56
CA ARG A 3 -6.12 -30.84 10.18
C ARG A 3 -5.49 -29.75 9.29
N LEU A 4 -6.28 -29.18 8.38
CA LEU A 4 -5.85 -28.09 7.51
C LEU A 4 -5.51 -26.84 8.30
N ALA A 5 -6.35 -26.41 9.24
CA ALA A 5 -6.10 -25.23 10.07
C ALA A 5 -4.77 -25.36 10.84
N ARG A 6 -4.47 -26.54 11.38
CA ARG A 6 -3.20 -26.81 12.05
C ARG A 6 -1.98 -26.72 11.12
N ILE A 7 -2.11 -27.10 9.86
CA ILE A 7 -1.03 -26.99 8.86
C ILE A 7 -0.81 -25.52 8.49
N ILE A 8 -1.89 -24.77 8.27
CA ILE A 8 -1.82 -23.33 7.97
C ILE A 8 -1.20 -22.55 9.13
N ASP A 9 -1.58 -22.85 10.38
CA ASP A 9 -0.98 -22.21 11.55
C ASP A 9 0.52 -22.46 11.66
N LYS A 10 0.98 -23.67 11.33
CA LYS A 10 2.42 -23.97 11.26
C LYS A 10 3.09 -23.18 10.14
N ALA A 11 2.47 -23.13 8.96
CA ALA A 11 2.99 -22.37 7.82
C ALA A 11 3.13 -20.88 8.16
N PHE A 12 2.17 -20.28 8.86
CA PHE A 12 2.27 -18.89 9.31
C PHE A 12 3.39 -18.64 10.32
N ARG A 13 3.73 -19.62 11.15
CA ARG A 13 4.84 -19.52 12.11
C ARG A 13 6.21 -19.71 11.45
N TRP A 14 6.31 -20.63 10.48
CA TRP A 14 7.56 -20.96 9.81
C TRP A 14 7.88 -20.07 8.62
N PHE A 15 6.85 -19.54 7.96
CA PHE A 15 6.97 -18.70 6.77
C PHE A 15 6.20 -17.39 7.00
N PRO A 16 6.78 -16.42 7.74
CA PRO A 16 6.13 -15.12 7.99
C PRO A 16 5.71 -14.40 6.70
N MET A 17 6.54 -14.48 5.65
CA MET A 17 6.23 -13.90 4.34
C MET A 17 4.97 -14.53 3.69
N PHE A 18 4.69 -15.82 3.90
CA PHE A 18 3.46 -16.42 3.39
C PHE A 18 2.21 -15.79 4.03
N ARG A 19 2.26 -15.55 5.35
CA ARG A 19 1.19 -14.83 6.06
C ARG A 19 1.04 -13.41 5.52
N GLU A 20 2.15 -12.74 5.25
CA GLU A 20 2.15 -11.37 4.74
C GLU A 20 1.62 -11.27 3.30
N MET A 21 1.93 -12.25 2.44
CA MET A 21 1.36 -12.33 1.10
C MET A 21 -0.16 -12.45 1.13
N LEU A 22 -0.72 -13.28 2.01
CA LEU A 22 -2.18 -13.40 2.16
C LEU A 22 -2.81 -12.12 2.72
N ARG A 23 -2.12 -11.42 3.64
CA ARG A 23 -2.56 -10.11 4.12
C ARG A 23 -2.60 -9.10 2.96
N MET A 24 -1.56 -9.07 2.13
CA MET A 24 -1.46 -8.17 0.98
C MET A 24 -2.50 -8.52 -0.10
N GLU A 25 -2.77 -9.80 -0.36
CA GLU A 25 -3.82 -10.24 -1.29
C GLU A 25 -5.19 -9.71 -0.86
N LYS A 26 -5.54 -9.89 0.41
CA LYS A 26 -6.78 -9.34 0.98
C LYS A 26 -6.83 -7.82 0.85
N PHE A 27 -5.70 -7.14 1.08
CA PHE A 27 -5.60 -5.70 0.96
C PHE A 27 -5.84 -5.23 -0.49
N CYS A 28 -5.18 -5.85 -1.48
CA CYS A 28 -5.42 -5.59 -2.91
C CYS A 28 -6.89 -5.78 -3.30
N ALA A 29 -7.54 -6.84 -2.80
CA ALA A 29 -8.97 -7.07 -3.05
C ALA A 29 -9.84 -5.94 -2.47
N MET A 30 -9.52 -5.45 -1.26
CA MET A 30 -10.24 -4.31 -0.65
C MET A 30 -10.07 -3.00 -1.42
N LEU A 31 -8.93 -2.81 -2.11
CA LEU A 31 -8.71 -1.66 -3.00
C LEU A 31 -9.52 -1.76 -4.30
N GLY A 32 -10.06 -2.94 -4.62
CA GLY A 32 -10.79 -3.22 -5.86
C GLY A 32 -9.93 -3.81 -6.97
N PHE A 33 -8.74 -4.37 -6.68
CA PHE A 33 -7.91 -5.00 -7.70
C PHE A 33 -8.49 -6.35 -8.12
N SER A 34 -8.31 -6.68 -9.42
CA SER A 34 -8.64 -8.01 -9.92
C SER A 34 -7.64 -9.05 -9.40
N LYS A 35 -7.97 -10.34 -9.58
CA LYS A 35 -7.06 -11.43 -9.22
C LYS A 35 -5.76 -11.36 -10.03
N GLU A 36 -5.87 -11.04 -11.30
CA GLU A 36 -4.74 -10.94 -12.23
C GLU A 36 -3.80 -9.79 -11.83
N MET A 37 -4.36 -8.63 -11.47
CA MET A 37 -3.57 -7.51 -10.95
C MET A 37 -2.87 -7.87 -9.65
N THR A 38 -3.59 -8.54 -8.74
CA THR A 38 -3.06 -8.96 -7.44
C THR A 38 -1.92 -9.97 -7.60
N GLU A 39 -2.06 -10.92 -8.53
CA GLU A 39 -1.02 -11.90 -8.85
C GLU A 39 0.23 -11.24 -9.45
N SER A 40 0.06 -10.32 -10.41
CA SER A 40 1.19 -9.57 -10.97
C SER A 40 1.95 -8.76 -9.91
N LEU A 41 1.23 -8.11 -8.98
CA LEU A 41 1.87 -7.35 -7.90
C LEU A 41 2.57 -8.23 -6.87
N ILE A 42 1.90 -9.28 -6.38
CA ILE A 42 2.36 -10.02 -5.21
C ILE A 42 3.29 -11.17 -5.59
N VAL A 43 2.92 -11.96 -6.61
CA VAL A 43 3.62 -13.19 -7.00
C VAL A 43 4.72 -12.87 -8.00
N LYS A 44 4.40 -12.12 -9.06
CA LYS A 44 5.38 -11.76 -10.10
C LYS A 44 6.26 -10.58 -9.71
N LYS A 45 5.89 -9.83 -8.66
CA LYS A 45 6.57 -8.61 -8.19
C LYS A 45 6.75 -7.57 -9.30
N GLU A 46 5.77 -7.51 -10.21
CA GLU A 46 5.77 -6.61 -11.36
C GLU A 46 5.25 -5.23 -10.98
N ALA A 47 5.77 -4.22 -11.65
CA ALA A 47 5.20 -2.89 -11.62
C ALA A 47 3.97 -2.85 -12.55
N LEU A 48 2.81 -2.49 -12.01
CA LEU A 48 1.60 -2.32 -12.80
C LEU A 48 1.34 -0.85 -13.05
N LYS A 49 1.20 -0.46 -14.32
CA LYS A 49 0.68 0.85 -14.69
C LYS A 49 -0.82 0.72 -14.98
N CYS A 50 -1.66 1.44 -14.25
CA CYS A 50 -3.10 1.39 -14.53
C CYS A 50 -3.83 2.71 -14.22
N SER A 51 -5.02 2.80 -14.79
CA SER A 51 -5.97 3.88 -14.61
C SER A 51 -7.30 3.31 -14.13
N GLY A 52 -8.05 4.09 -13.36
CA GLY A 52 -9.32 3.62 -12.80
C GLY A 52 -9.59 4.24 -11.44
N LYS A 53 -10.30 3.48 -10.59
CA LYS A 53 -10.66 3.90 -9.24
C LYS A 53 -10.20 2.86 -8.24
N ILE A 54 -9.61 3.32 -7.14
CA ILE A 54 -9.21 2.46 -6.03
C ILE A 54 -9.92 2.88 -4.75
N TYR A 55 -10.39 1.91 -3.97
CA TYR A 55 -11.10 2.18 -2.73
C TYR A 55 -10.12 2.44 -1.57
N SER A 56 -10.35 3.50 -0.81
CA SER A 56 -9.65 3.76 0.44
C SER A 56 -10.55 3.40 1.62
N GLU A 57 -10.17 2.37 2.38
CA GLU A 57 -10.86 2.06 3.63
C GLU A 57 -10.69 3.18 4.67
N GLN A 58 -9.51 3.81 4.70
CA GLN A 58 -9.20 4.95 5.59
C GLN A 58 -10.18 6.12 5.41
N HIS A 59 -10.62 6.38 4.17
CA HIS A 59 -11.52 7.48 3.86
C HIS A 59 -12.92 7.03 3.40
N ARG A 60 -13.17 5.72 3.40
CA ARG A 60 -14.40 5.05 2.95
C ARG A 60 -14.90 5.53 1.58
N ARG A 61 -14.00 5.75 0.63
CA ARG A 61 -14.32 6.31 -0.69
C ARG A 61 -13.30 5.90 -1.75
N ASN A 62 -13.74 5.94 -3.01
CA ASN A 62 -12.90 5.72 -4.18
C ASN A 62 -12.11 6.97 -4.57
N PHE A 63 -10.87 6.76 -5.01
CA PHE A 63 -9.99 7.77 -5.57
C PHE A 63 -9.58 7.39 -6.99
N ASP A 64 -9.51 8.38 -7.87
CA ASP A 64 -9.06 8.15 -9.25
C ASP A 64 -7.54 7.98 -9.29
N ILE A 65 -7.09 6.95 -10.01
CA ILE A 65 -5.71 6.76 -10.44
C ILE A 65 -5.64 6.96 -11.96
N LYS A 66 -4.57 7.60 -12.42
CA LYS A 66 -4.38 7.95 -13.84
C LYS A 66 -2.96 7.63 -14.24
N ASP A 67 -2.79 6.50 -14.92
CA ASP A 67 -1.50 6.02 -15.40
C ASP A 67 -0.45 5.90 -14.29
N ASP A 68 -0.93 5.68 -13.06
CA ASP A 68 -0.11 5.56 -11.87
C ASP A 68 0.55 4.18 -11.83
N ILE A 69 1.77 4.13 -11.29
CA ILE A 69 2.56 2.90 -11.18
C ILE A 69 2.41 2.32 -9.79
N LEU A 70 1.85 1.13 -9.71
CA LEU A 70 1.71 0.36 -8.48
C LEU A 70 2.80 -0.70 -8.37
N ARG A 71 3.33 -0.88 -7.16
CA ARG A 71 4.34 -1.89 -6.85
C ARG A 71 4.13 -2.44 -5.44
N VAL A 72 4.34 -3.75 -5.28
CA VAL A 72 4.48 -4.38 -3.97
C VAL A 72 5.94 -4.70 -3.74
N GLU A 73 6.52 -4.08 -2.71
CA GLU A 73 7.92 -4.23 -2.33
C GLU A 73 8.04 -4.61 -0.86
N ASN A 74 9.20 -5.12 -0.46
CA ASN A 74 9.47 -5.38 0.95
C ASN A 74 9.59 -4.04 1.69
N ASP A 75 9.14 -4.01 2.93
CA ASP A 75 9.37 -2.86 3.79
C ASP A 75 10.89 -2.72 4.04
N PRO A 76 11.48 -1.53 3.85
CA PRO A 76 12.92 -1.33 4.04
C PRO A 76 13.36 -1.50 5.51
N ASP A 77 12.44 -1.31 6.47
CA ASP A 77 12.70 -1.42 7.91
C ASP A 77 12.31 -2.81 8.46
N ASP A 78 11.50 -3.58 7.72
CA ASP A 78 11.03 -4.92 8.11
C ASP A 78 10.83 -5.84 6.89
N GLU A 79 11.85 -6.65 6.56
CA GLU A 79 11.80 -7.58 5.41
C GLU A 79 10.66 -8.61 5.48
N SER A 80 10.01 -8.78 6.64
CA SER A 80 8.85 -9.66 6.79
C SER A 80 7.53 -9.01 6.36
N ARG A 81 7.54 -7.71 6.04
CA ARG A 81 6.39 -6.92 5.62
C ARG A 81 6.45 -6.53 4.15
N LEU A 82 5.27 -6.36 3.57
CA LEU A 82 5.08 -5.89 2.21
C LEU A 82 4.38 -4.53 2.22
N ASN A 83 4.92 -3.60 1.44
CA ASN A 83 4.34 -2.29 1.19
C ASN A 83 3.83 -2.20 -0.24
N LEU A 84 2.58 -1.75 -0.38
CA LEU A 84 2.03 -1.35 -1.67
C LEU A 84 2.28 0.15 -1.83
N THR A 85 2.95 0.51 -2.92
CA THR A 85 3.23 1.90 -3.28
C THR A 85 2.54 2.30 -4.57
N ILE A 86 2.19 3.59 -4.67
CA ILE A 86 1.72 4.26 -5.88
C ILE A 86 2.74 5.34 -6.20
N ASN A 87 3.41 5.25 -7.36
CA ASN A 87 4.52 6.11 -7.76
C ASN A 87 5.61 6.20 -6.66
N ARG A 88 5.99 5.05 -6.10
CA ARG A 88 6.98 4.91 -5.00
C ARG A 88 6.59 5.59 -3.69
N LYS A 89 5.30 5.95 -3.52
CA LYS A 89 4.75 6.47 -2.26
C LYS A 89 3.90 5.41 -1.60
N PRO A 90 4.05 5.14 -0.28
CA PRO A 90 3.16 4.24 0.44
C PRO A 90 1.69 4.61 0.19
N ILE A 91 0.87 3.62 -0.12
CA ILE A 91 -0.52 3.85 -0.54
C ILE A 91 -1.34 4.62 0.52
N ALA A 92 -1.05 4.42 1.81
CA ALA A 92 -1.70 5.15 2.89
C ALA A 92 -1.37 6.66 2.84
N ASP A 93 -0.13 7.02 2.53
CA ASP A 93 0.27 8.42 2.37
C ASP A 93 -0.31 9.01 1.08
N TRP A 94 -0.32 8.24 0.00
CA TRP A 94 -0.97 8.63 -1.25
C TRP A 94 -2.46 8.95 -1.04
N PHE A 95 -3.18 8.10 -0.30
CA PHE A 95 -4.59 8.36 0.04
C PHE A 95 -4.79 9.62 0.86
N ARG A 96 -3.95 9.85 1.87
CA ARG A 96 -3.98 11.10 2.66
C ARG A 96 -3.82 12.31 1.75
N GLU A 97 -2.85 12.27 0.84
CA GLU A 97 -2.63 13.38 -0.10
C GLU A 97 -3.82 13.63 -1.02
N GLN A 98 -4.39 12.58 -1.62
CA GLN A 98 -5.57 12.76 -2.45
C GLN A 98 -6.75 13.30 -1.64
N TRP A 99 -6.92 12.83 -0.40
CA TRP A 99 -7.96 13.32 0.49
C TRP A 99 -7.79 14.80 0.85
N HIS A 100 -6.56 15.22 1.15
CA HIS A 100 -6.23 16.62 1.39
C HIS A 100 -6.52 17.49 0.16
N ARG A 101 -6.12 17.05 -1.04
CA ARG A 101 -6.41 17.74 -2.30
C ARG A 101 -7.92 17.88 -2.55
N LEU A 102 -8.70 16.83 -2.26
CA LEU A 102 -10.15 16.86 -2.38
C LEU A 102 -10.80 17.85 -1.39
N ARG A 103 -10.31 17.93 -0.15
CA ARG A 103 -10.92 18.78 0.90
C ARG A 103 -10.52 20.24 0.83
N TYR A 104 -9.26 20.54 0.51
CA TYR A 104 -8.72 21.89 0.59
C TYR A 104 -8.42 22.51 -0.78
N GLY A 105 -8.79 21.81 -1.86
CA GLY A 105 -8.41 22.17 -3.22
C GLY A 105 -6.90 22.03 -3.45
N ALA A 106 -6.41 22.48 -4.60
CA ALA A 106 -4.97 22.47 -4.95
C ALA A 106 -4.12 23.48 -4.13
N ARG A 107 -4.51 23.80 -2.88
CA ARG A 107 -3.60 24.42 -1.92
C ARG A 107 -2.66 23.33 -1.45
N VAL A 108 -1.59 23.16 -2.23
CA VAL A 108 -0.43 22.31 -1.90
C VAL A 108 -0.04 22.60 -0.45
N PRO A 109 -0.07 21.62 0.47
CA PRO A 109 0.72 21.76 1.68
C PRO A 109 2.16 21.70 1.19
N GLN A 110 2.79 22.86 1.03
CA GLN A 110 4.24 22.92 1.08
C GLN A 110 4.58 22.30 2.43
N GLN A 111 5.02 21.05 2.38
CA GLN A 111 5.64 20.40 3.52
C GLN A 111 6.69 21.39 3.99
N GLU A 112 6.46 22.01 5.16
CA GLU A 112 7.44 22.88 5.79
C GLU A 112 8.73 22.07 5.85
N GLU A 113 9.67 22.42 4.96
CA GLU A 113 11.07 22.17 5.20
C GLU A 113 11.28 22.58 6.64
N ARG A 114 11.60 21.60 7.49
CA ARG A 114 12.06 21.83 8.84
C ARG A 114 13.25 22.78 8.74
N LYS A 115 12.98 24.09 8.73
CA LYS A 115 13.98 25.13 8.95
C LYS A 115 14.40 24.92 10.38
N SER A 116 15.46 24.15 10.53
CA SER A 116 16.34 24.17 11.68
C SER A 116 16.66 25.64 11.95
N ARG A 117 15.90 26.25 12.87
CA ARG A 117 16.32 27.48 13.53
C ARG A 117 17.50 27.09 14.41
N GLY A 118 18.68 27.10 13.81
CA GLY A 118 19.93 27.09 14.55
C GLY A 118 19.90 28.26 15.51
N PHE A 119 19.94 27.93 16.80
CA PHE A 119 20.23 28.87 17.87
C PHE A 119 21.59 29.52 17.58
N LYS A 120 21.65 30.86 17.55
CA LYS A 120 22.91 31.58 17.68
C LYS A 120 23.16 31.81 19.17
N LEU A 121 24.29 31.31 19.67
CA LEU A 121 24.99 31.78 20.87
C LEU A 121 25.96 32.87 20.45
#